data_AF-A0A0F9P5D5-F1
#
_entry.id   AF-A0A0F9P5D5-F1
#
_cell.length_a   1.000
_cell.length_b   1.000
_cell.length_c   1.000
_cell.angle_alpha   90.00
_cell.angle_beta   90.00
_cell.angle_gamma   90.00
#
_symmetry.space_group_name_H-M   'P 1'
#
loop_
_entity.id
_entity.type
_entity.pdbx_description
1 polymer ?
#
loop_
_entity_poly.entity_id
_entity_poly.type
_entity_poly.pdbx_seq_one_letter_code
_entity_poly.pdbx_strand_id
1 'polypeptide(L)' 'MGKLIKFLIYLVILGFIGLAIYAYVGPFFGAEFAPPQVEVREPVTLEGQ' A
#
# COMPACT_ATOMS: atom_id res chain seq x y z
N MET A 1 -5.07 34.50 -10.16
CA MET A 1 -5.52 33.27 -9.49
C MET A 1 -4.95 31.97 -10.09
N GLY A 2 -4.71 31.87 -11.41
CA GLY A 2 -4.18 30.63 -12.01
C GLY A 2 -2.79 30.17 -11.52
N LYS A 3 -1.90 31.11 -11.13
CA LYS A 3 -0.56 30.76 -10.60
C LYS A 3 -0.63 29.99 -9.26
N LEU A 4 -1.55 30.39 -8.38
CA LEU A 4 -1.75 29.72 -7.08
C LEU A 4 -2.34 28.32 -7.27
N ILE A 5 -3.35 28.19 -8.14
CA ILE A 5 -3.96 26.88 -8.45
C ILE A 5 -2.92 25.94 -9.06
N LYS A 6 -2.11 26.42 -10.00
CA LYS A 6 -1.02 25.63 -10.60
C LYS A 6 -0.02 25.16 -9.55
N PHE A 7 0.33 26.02 -8.59
CA PHE A 7 1.19 25.66 -7.46
C PHE A 7 0.56 24.58 -6.57
N LEU A 8 -0.73 24.69 -6.24
CA LEU A 8 -1.45 23.69 -5.47
C LEU A 8 -1.47 22.33 -6.18
N ILE A 9 -1.65 22.30 -7.49
CA ILE A 9 -1.57 21.05 -8.27
C ILE A 9 -0.20 20.41 -8.14
N TYR A 10 0.89 21.18 -8.23
CA TYR A 10 2.24 20.65 -8.02
C TYR A 10 2.43 20.09 -6.60
N LEU A 11 1.90 20.77 -5.58
CA LEU A 11 1.97 20.25 -4.20
C LEU A 11 1.19 18.95 -4.03
N VAL A 12 0.00 18.83 -4.62
CA VAL A 12 -0.79 17.58 -4.58
C VAL A 12 -0.03 16.44 -5.25
N ILE A 13 0.56 16.70 -6.43
CA ILE A 13 1.36 15.70 -7.14
C ILE A 13 2.58 15.30 -6.30
N LEU A 14 3.28 16.27 -5.70
CA LEU A 14 4.45 15.99 -4.86
C LEU A 14 4.07 15.18 -3.62
N GLY A 15 2.96 15.52 -2.96
CA GLY A 15 2.43 14.77 -1.83
C GLY A 15 2.05 13.34 -2.23
N PHE A 16 1.39 13.17 -3.37
CA PHE A 16 1.05 11.86 -3.91
C PHE A 16 2.30 11.00 -4.19
N ILE A 17 3.33 11.58 -4.82
CA ILE A 17 4.60 10.90 -5.06
C ILE A 17 5.27 10.50 -3.73
N GLY A 18 5.28 11.39 -2.73
CA GLY A 18 5.82 11.09 -1.41
C GLY A 18 5.11 9.92 -0.73
N LEU A 19 3.77 9.89 -0.78
CA LEU A 19 2.98 8.79 -0.26
C LEU A 19 3.25 7.48 -1.03
N ALA A 20 3.35 7.54 -2.36
CA ALA A 20 3.66 6.38 -3.17
C ALA A 20 5.03 5.80 -2.81
N ILE A 21 6.07 6.64 -2.72
CA ILE A 21 7.41 6.20 -2.28
C ILE A 21 7.34 5.57 -0.89
N TYR A 22 6.64 6.19 0.05
CA TYR A 22 6.50 5.66 1.41
C TYR A 22 5.76 4.32 1.44
N ALA A 23 4.79 4.08 0.57
CA ALA A 23 4.13 2.77 0.50
C ALA A 23 5.09 1.64 0.09
N TYR A 24 6.09 1.94 -0.75
CA TYR A 24 7.10 0.95 -1.18
C TYR A 24 8.27 0.83 -0.19
N VAL A 25 8.74 1.95 0.37
CA VAL A 25 9.94 1.96 1.23
C VAL A 25 9.59 1.88 2.72
N GLY A 26 8.35 2.20 3.10
CA GLY A 26 7.84 2.14 4.47
C GLY A 26 8.10 0.82 5.21
N PRO A 27 7.99 -0.37 4.57
CA PRO A 27 8.30 -1.63 5.23
C PRO A 27 9.76 -1.74 5.72
N PHE A 28 10.71 -1.07 5.06
CA PHE A 28 12.11 -1.02 5.52
C PHE A 28 12.28 -0.18 6.80
N PHE A 29 11.32 0.68 7.12
CA PHE A 29 11.29 1.50 8.34
C PHE A 29 10.35 0.93 9.42
N GLY A 30 9.87 -0.31 9.24
CA GLY A 30 8.98 -0.98 10.20
C GLY A 30 7.50 -0.64 10.04
N ALA A 31 7.09 -0.02 8.92
CA ALA A 31 5.67 0.14 8.62
C ALA A 31 5.09 -1.17 8.09
N GLU A 32 4.08 -1.73 8.77
CA GLU A 32 3.40 -2.94 8.33
C GLU A 32 2.05 -2.58 7.68
N PHE A 33 2.00 -2.71 6.35
CA PHE A 33 0.79 -2.42 5.57
C PHE A 33 -0.04 -3.66 5.24
N ALA A 34 0.51 -4.86 5.48
CA ALA A 34 -0.19 -6.11 5.26
C ALA A 34 -1.14 -6.40 6.44
N PRO A 35 -2.32 -6.98 6.19
CA PRO A 35 -3.15 -7.50 7.28
C PRO A 35 -2.42 -8.68 7.96
N PRO A 36 -2.68 -8.91 9.26
CA PRO A 36 -2.16 -10.08 9.95
C PRO A 36 -2.55 -11.36 9.21
N GLN A 37 -1.57 -12.20 8.91
CA GLN A 37 -1.83 -13.47 8.23
C GLN A 37 -2.34 -14.48 9.25
N VAL A 38 -3.51 -15.05 8.96
CA VAL A 38 -4.13 -16.13 9.73
C VAL A 38 -4.04 -17.42 8.93
N GLU A 39 -3.65 -18.49 9.59
CA GLU A 39 -3.58 -19.81 8.98
C GLU A 39 -4.99 -20.39 8.81
N VAL A 40 -5.35 -20.70 7.57
CA VAL A 40 -6.60 -21.37 7.23
C VAL A 40 -6.27 -22.78 6.73
N ARG A 41 -6.83 -23.79 7.39
CA ARG A 41 -6.67 -25.20 7.02
C ARG A 41 -8.05 -25.80 6.75
N GLU A 42 -8.22 -26.36 5.56
CA GLU A 42 -9.42 -27.12 5.20
C GLU A 42 -9.03 -28.59 4.98
N PRO A 43 -9.79 -29.54 5.54
CA PRO A 43 -9.56 -30.95 5.28
C PRO A 43 -9.89 -31.26 3.83
N VAL A 44 -8.98 -31.96 3.14
CA VAL A 44 -9.20 -32.45 1.78
C VAL A 44 -9.57 -33.93 1.85
N THR A 45 -10.71 -34.30 1.27
CA THR A 45 -11.08 -35.70 1.05
C THR A 45 -10.33 -36.22 -0.17
N LEU A 46 -9.50 -37.24 0.00
CA LEU A 46 -8.87 -37.95 -1.11
C LEU A 46 -9.75 -39.15 -1.46
N GLU A 47 -10.33 -39.17 -2.66
CA GLU A 47 -11.06 -40.34 -3.16
C GLU A 47 -10.09 -41.37 -3.73
N GLY A 48 -10.12 -42.60 -3.18
CA GLY A 48 -9.43 -43.77 -3.76
C GLY A 48 -8.21 -44.31 -3.01
N GLN A 49 -8.35 -44.65 -1.72
CA GLN A 49 -7.47 -45.63 -1.06
C GLN A 49 -8.25 -46.90 -0.73
#